data_AF-A0A831LF42-F1
#
_entry.id   AF-A0A831LF42-F1
#
_cell.length_a   1.000
_cell.length_b   1.000
_cell.length_c   1.000
_cell.angle_alpha   90.00
_cell.angle_beta   90.00
_cell.angle_gamma   90.00
#
_symmetry.space_group_name_H-M   'P 1'
#
loop_
_entity.id
_entity.type
_entity.pdbx_description
1 polymer ?
#
loop_
_entity_poly.entity_id
_entity_poly.type
_entity_poly.pdbx_seq_one_letter_code
_entity_poly.pdbx_strand_id
1 'polypeptide(L)'
;MWAAISAAPSPLRYATARSCSPRRAARTGNYKGTLMEPTTDRKAIIEAIQKAPMLSPNASRLLQVTSTRDHEMAEVIEIVKTDAHLTARVLKIVNSAAFGLLYEITSIERAVNYLGERMVVGLAIGDCASQLFQKPMEGYDGAQGSLWQHDLLTAIASREVAAYCTEPLNRDLAFTA
;
A
#
# COMPACT_ATOMS: atom_id res chain seq x y z
N MET A 1 -39.76 -23.01 -36.34
CA MET A 1 -40.03 -21.76 -37.09
C MET A 1 -39.70 -20.61 -36.16
N TRP A 2 -38.58 -19.95 -36.44
CA TRP A 2 -38.09 -18.71 -35.82
C TRP A 2 -38.85 -17.49 -36.33
N ALA A 3 -39.00 -16.47 -35.49
CA ALA A 3 -38.84 -15.03 -35.78
C ALA A 3 -38.94 -14.27 -34.43
N ALA A 4 -37.87 -13.74 -33.83
CA ALA A 4 -37.09 -12.55 -34.20
C ALA A 4 -37.85 -11.22 -33.98
N ILE A 5 -37.68 -10.62 -32.79
CA ILE A 5 -37.63 -9.15 -32.63
C ILE A 5 -36.49 -8.82 -31.67
N SER A 6 -35.39 -8.34 -32.26
CA SER A 6 -34.24 -7.75 -31.62
C SER A 6 -34.54 -6.31 -31.21
N ALA A 7 -34.33 -5.96 -29.95
CA ALA A 7 -34.22 -4.57 -29.51
C ALA A 7 -32.86 -4.40 -28.82
N ALA A 8 -31.95 -3.73 -29.52
CA ALA A 8 -30.62 -3.40 -29.04
C ALA A 8 -30.67 -2.23 -28.03
N PRO A 9 -29.90 -2.26 -26.93
CA PRO A 9 -29.60 -1.05 -26.18
C PRO A 9 -28.39 -0.32 -26.76
N SER A 10 -28.56 0.98 -26.92
CA SER A 10 -27.64 2.00 -27.43
C SER A 10 -26.27 2.03 -26.74
N PRO A 11 -25.17 2.32 -27.48
CA PRO A 11 -23.83 2.41 -26.90
C PRO A 11 -23.67 3.73 -26.13
N LEU A 12 -23.48 3.63 -24.82
CA LEU A 12 -22.95 4.73 -24.02
C LEU A 12 -21.50 4.97 -24.44
N ARG A 13 -21.29 6.17 -24.95
CA ARG A 13 -20.04 6.74 -25.45
C ARG A 13 -18.99 6.78 -24.34
N TYR A 14 -18.05 5.84 -24.32
CA TYR A 14 -16.78 6.03 -23.64
C TYR A 14 -16.00 7.09 -24.40
N ALA A 15 -15.65 8.15 -23.68
CA ALA A 15 -14.83 9.24 -24.18
C ALA A 15 -13.54 8.68 -24.76
N THR A 16 -13.33 9.03 -26.02
CA THR A 16 -12.14 8.84 -26.85
C THR A 16 -10.84 8.91 -26.06
N ALA A 17 -10.06 7.83 -26.15
CA ALA A 17 -8.64 7.79 -25.88
C ALA A 17 -7.96 9.00 -26.56
N ARG A 18 -7.58 10.00 -25.76
CA ARG A 18 -6.72 11.08 -26.23
C ARG A 18 -5.26 10.65 -26.07
N SER A 19 -4.67 10.38 -27.23
CA SER A 19 -3.25 10.51 -27.54
C SER A 19 -2.25 9.75 -26.67
N CYS A 20 -2.18 8.42 -26.85
CA CYS A 20 -0.88 7.78 -26.79
C CYS A 20 -0.14 8.19 -28.08
N SER A 21 0.61 9.29 -28.04
CA SER A 21 1.45 9.69 -29.17
C SER A 21 2.42 8.54 -29.50
N PRO A 22 2.63 8.17 -30.77
CA PRO A 22 3.59 7.15 -31.11
C PRO A 22 4.99 7.76 -31.00
N ARG A 23 5.53 7.86 -29.79
CA ARG A 23 6.93 8.26 -29.59
C ARG A 23 7.82 7.01 -29.51
N ARG A 24 7.63 6.11 -30.48
CA ARG A 24 8.64 5.12 -30.88
C ARG A 24 9.55 5.83 -31.90
N ALA A 25 10.39 6.74 -31.41
CA ALA A 25 11.43 7.38 -32.19
C ALA A 25 12.77 6.97 -31.59
N ALA A 26 13.59 6.35 -32.43
CA ALA A 26 14.95 5.91 -32.16
C ALA A 26 15.73 6.88 -31.26
N ARG A 27 16.23 6.36 -30.14
CA ARG A 27 17.48 6.83 -29.56
C ARG A 27 18.42 5.63 -29.47
N THR A 28 19.21 5.48 -30.51
CA THR A 28 20.54 4.88 -30.49
C THR A 28 21.39 5.69 -29.50
N GLY A 29 21.16 5.49 -28.21
CA GLY A 29 22.08 5.87 -27.15
C GLY A 29 23.11 4.77 -27.05
N ASN A 30 24.39 5.14 -27.08
CA ASN A 30 25.51 4.23 -26.99
C ASN A 30 25.53 3.57 -25.60
N TYR A 31 24.77 2.50 -25.41
CA TYR A 31 24.89 1.62 -24.25
C TYR A 31 26.18 0.81 -24.46
N LYS A 32 27.32 1.40 -24.09
CA LYS A 32 28.51 0.62 -23.78
C LYS A 32 28.09 -0.39 -22.73
N GLY A 33 27.84 -1.62 -23.16
CA GLY A 33 27.60 -2.76 -22.31
C GLY A 33 28.85 -3.02 -21.49
N THR A 34 29.01 -2.31 -20.38
CA THR A 34 29.63 -2.90 -19.22
C THR A 34 28.57 -3.85 -18.69
N LEU A 35 28.73 -5.13 -19.00
CA LEU A 35 28.09 -6.18 -18.23
C LEU A 35 28.53 -5.94 -16.78
N MET A 36 27.68 -5.30 -15.98
CA MET A 36 27.83 -5.33 -14.53
C MET A 36 27.58 -6.80 -14.17
N GLU A 37 28.66 -7.57 -14.11
CA GLU A 37 28.69 -8.81 -13.36
C GLU A 37 28.07 -8.49 -11.99
N PRO A 38 26.97 -9.13 -11.57
CA PRO A 38 26.40 -8.92 -10.26
C PRO A 38 27.33 -9.61 -9.26
N THR A 39 28.47 -8.99 -8.97
CA THR A 39 29.25 -9.32 -7.79
C THR A 39 28.48 -8.74 -6.62
N THR A 40 27.41 -9.45 -6.23
CA THR A 40 26.64 -9.17 -5.03
C THR A 40 27.57 -9.38 -3.84
N ASP A 41 28.32 -8.34 -3.51
CA ASP A 41 29.26 -8.37 -2.41
C ASP A 41 28.44 -8.47 -1.12
N ARG A 42 28.47 -9.64 -0.48
CA ARG A 42 27.73 -9.92 0.76
C ARG A 42 27.98 -8.83 1.80
N LYS A 43 29.18 -8.24 1.80
CA LYS A 43 29.55 -7.13 2.69
C LYS A 43 28.73 -5.87 2.41
N ALA A 44 28.52 -5.52 1.15
CA ALA A 44 27.73 -4.36 0.75
C ALA A 44 26.25 -4.49 1.15
N ILE A 45 25.68 -5.69 1.05
CA ILE A 45 24.31 -5.96 1.54
C ILE A 45 24.21 -5.77 3.05
N ILE A 46 25.15 -6.32 3.82
CA ILE A 46 25.14 -6.21 5.28
C ILE A 46 25.26 -4.74 5.70
N GLU A 47 26.12 -3.96 5.03
CA GLU A 47 26.25 -2.53 5.28
C GLU A 47 24.97 -1.76 4.95
N ALA A 48 24.29 -2.10 3.84
CA ALA A 48 23.01 -1.51 3.47
C ALA A 48 21.90 -1.82 4.50
N ILE A 49 21.85 -3.04 5.03
CA ILE A 49 20.92 -3.43 6.09
C ILE A 49 21.19 -2.63 7.37
N GLN A 50 22.46 -2.44 7.74
CA GLN A 50 22.83 -1.64 8.92
C GLN A 50 22.50 -0.15 8.78
N LYS A 51 22.46 0.37 7.55
CA LYS A 51 22.09 1.77 7.24
C LYS A 51 20.57 1.98 7.11
N ALA A 52 19.76 0.93 7.22
CA ALA A 52 18.31 1.06 7.18
C ALA A 52 17.83 1.95 8.35
N PRO A 53 16.86 2.86 8.12
CA PRO A 53 16.33 3.68 9.18
C PRO A 53 15.69 2.79 10.24
N MET A 54 15.93 3.13 11.50
CA MET A 54 15.30 2.44 12.62
C MET A 54 13.80 2.74 12.62
N LEU A 55 13.00 1.73 13.00
CA LEU A 55 11.57 1.92 13.29
C LEU A 55 11.39 2.96 14.39
N SER A 56 10.30 3.72 14.32
CA SER A 56 9.97 4.64 15.41
C SER A 56 9.77 3.86 16.72
N PRO A 57 10.05 4.47 17.89
CA PRO A 57 9.82 3.81 19.18
C PRO A 57 8.37 3.33 19.35
N ASN A 58 7.40 4.11 18.87
CA ASN A 58 5.98 3.79 18.94
C ASN A 58 5.61 2.62 18.02
N ALA A 59 6.12 2.58 16.79
CA ALA A 59 5.91 1.46 15.87
C ALA A 59 6.53 0.17 16.42
N SER A 60 7.74 0.25 17.00
CA SER A 60 8.41 -0.88 17.63
C SER A 60 7.63 -1.41 18.84
N ARG A 61 7.10 -0.50 19.67
CA ARG A 61 6.28 -0.86 20.83
C ARG A 61 4.95 -1.49 20.42
N LEU A 62 4.28 -0.95 19.40
CA LEU A 62 3.07 -1.55 18.82
C LEU A 62 3.34 -2.99 18.38
N LEU A 63 4.46 -3.22 17.69
CA LEU A 63 4.82 -4.55 17.19
C LEU A 63 5.05 -5.55 18.34
N GLN A 64 5.67 -5.10 19.44
CA GLN A 64 5.91 -5.91 20.65
C GLN A 64 4.60 -6.26 21.36
N VAL A 65 3.72 -5.27 21.56
CA VAL A 65 2.42 -5.46 22.21
C VAL A 65 1.57 -6.43 21.40
N THR A 66 1.42 -6.19 20.09
CA THR A 66 0.59 -7.04 19.22
C THR A 66 1.16 -8.43 18.98
N SER A 67 2.48 -8.63 19.20
CA SER A 67 3.10 -9.96 19.16
C SER A 67 2.74 -10.83 20.38
N THR A 68 2.21 -10.24 21.45
CA THR A 68 1.84 -10.95 22.67
C THR A 68 0.38 -11.42 22.59
N ARG A 69 0.09 -12.67 22.97
CA ARG A 69 -1.25 -13.27 22.80
C ARG A 69 -2.37 -12.66 23.67
N ASP A 70 -2.03 -12.05 24.80
CA ASP A 70 -2.97 -11.51 25.79
C ASP A 70 -2.82 -9.99 25.97
N HIS A 71 -2.63 -9.24 24.90
CA HIS A 71 -2.57 -7.78 24.99
C HIS A 71 -3.97 -7.16 24.96
N GLU A 72 -4.14 -6.05 25.68
CA GLU A 72 -5.39 -5.29 25.66
C GLU A 72 -5.38 -4.26 24.54
N MET A 73 -6.52 -4.13 23.85
CA MET A 73 -6.72 -3.08 22.83
C MET A 73 -6.52 -1.67 23.41
N ALA A 74 -6.79 -1.47 24.70
CA ALA A 74 -6.53 -0.22 25.40
C ALA A 74 -5.05 0.19 25.33
N GLU A 75 -4.12 -0.77 25.44
CA GLU A 75 -2.68 -0.50 25.36
C GLU A 75 -2.28 -0.03 23.95
N VAL A 76 -2.84 -0.65 22.92
CA VAL A 76 -2.64 -0.23 21.51
C VAL A 76 -3.14 1.21 21.31
N ILE A 77 -4.34 1.52 21.82
CA ILE A 77 -4.93 2.85 21.72
C ILE A 77 -4.06 3.90 22.40
N GLU A 78 -3.53 3.61 23.60
CA GLU A 78 -2.65 4.54 24.32
C GLU A 78 -1.34 4.81 23.58
N ILE A 79 -0.75 3.79 22.94
CA ILE A 79 0.45 3.98 22.12
C ILE A 79 0.14 4.86 20.91
N VAL A 80 -0.99 4.62 20.23
CA VAL A 80 -1.40 5.43 19.08
C VAL A 80 -1.68 6.87 19.49
N LYS A 81 -2.38 7.10 20.59
CA LYS A 81 -2.67 8.45 21.14
C LYS A 81 -1.41 9.26 21.44
N THR A 82 -0.32 8.58 21.83
CA THR A 82 0.96 9.23 22.12
C THR A 82 1.64 9.75 20.84
N ASP A 83 1.27 9.22 19.68
CA ASP A 83 1.84 9.59 18.38
C ASP A 83 0.83 10.41 17.56
N ALA A 84 1.05 11.73 17.50
CA ALA A 84 0.17 12.64 16.78
C ALA A 84 0.13 12.35 15.26
N HIS A 85 1.25 11.91 14.68
CA HIS A 85 1.34 11.63 13.25
C HIS A 85 0.58 10.35 12.89
N LEU A 86 0.79 9.28 13.67
CA LEU A 86 0.05 8.02 13.50
C LEU A 86 -1.45 8.24 13.73
N THR A 87 -1.83 8.98 14.78
CA THR A 87 -3.24 9.31 15.09
C THR A 87 -3.92 10.02 13.92
N ALA A 88 -3.29 11.06 13.37
CA ALA A 88 -3.84 11.79 12.24
C ALA A 88 -4.02 10.89 11.00
N ARG A 89 -3.05 10.00 10.75
CA ARG A 89 -3.08 9.07 9.63
C ARG A 89 -4.17 8.01 9.78
N VAL A 90 -4.33 7.45 10.97
CA VAL A 90 -5.41 6.51 11.30
C VAL A 90 -6.77 7.15 11.02
N LEU A 91 -7.03 8.34 11.58
CA LEU A 91 -8.30 9.05 11.37
C LEU A 91 -8.56 9.36 9.89
N LYS A 92 -7.54 9.80 9.16
CA LYS A 92 -7.64 10.08 7.72
C LYS A 92 -8.01 8.84 6.91
N ILE A 93 -7.47 7.68 7.27
CA ILE A 93 -7.72 6.43 6.56
C ILE A 93 -9.12 5.91 6.89
N VAL A 94 -9.52 5.92 8.16
CA VAL A 94 -10.89 5.55 8.55
C VAL A 94 -11.90 6.40 7.79
N ASN A 95 -11.73 7.72 7.79
CA ASN A 95 -12.66 8.64 7.12
C ASN A 95 -12.49 8.71 5.60
N SER A 96 -11.70 7.83 5.00
CA SER A 96 -11.57 7.75 3.55
C SER A 96 -12.78 7.09 2.91
N ALA A 97 -13.03 7.42 1.64
CA ALA A 97 -14.12 6.84 0.85
C ALA A 97 -14.06 5.29 0.75
N ALA A 98 -12.90 4.68 1.06
CA ALA A 98 -12.71 3.24 1.05
C ALA A 98 -13.57 2.50 2.10
N PHE A 99 -13.93 3.17 3.21
CA PHE A 99 -14.73 2.56 4.28
C PHE A 99 -16.22 2.94 4.24
N GLY A 100 -16.61 3.90 3.39
CA GLY A 100 -18.02 4.22 3.14
C GLY A 100 -18.83 4.62 4.39
N LEU A 101 -18.20 5.28 5.36
CA LEU A 101 -18.84 5.68 6.61
C LEU A 101 -19.94 6.72 6.38
N LEU A 102 -21.09 6.54 7.06
CA LEU A 102 -22.22 7.50 7.05
C LEU A 102 -21.91 8.78 7.85
N TYR A 103 -21.07 8.65 8.87
CA TYR A 103 -20.67 9.74 9.76
C TYR A 103 -19.17 9.70 10.00
N GLU A 104 -18.56 10.87 10.08
CA GLU A 104 -17.13 11.01 10.34
C GLU A 104 -16.76 10.50 11.75
N ILE A 105 -15.67 9.74 11.85
CA ILE A 105 -15.12 9.28 13.12
C ILE A 105 -14.06 10.29 13.58
N THR A 106 -14.31 10.90 14.74
CA THR A 106 -13.40 11.88 15.36
C THR A 106 -12.63 11.32 16.56
N SER A 107 -13.11 10.23 17.17
CA SER A 107 -12.47 9.57 18.31
C SER A 107 -11.52 8.46 17.85
N ILE A 108 -10.29 8.49 18.36
CA ILE A 108 -9.26 7.47 18.07
C ILE A 108 -9.65 6.09 18.60
N GLU A 109 -10.30 6.02 19.77
CA GLU A 109 -10.79 4.77 20.34
C GLU A 109 -11.80 4.10 19.39
N ARG A 110 -12.71 4.91 18.82
CA ARG A 110 -13.67 4.40 17.84
C ARG A 110 -12.98 3.99 16.53
N ALA A 111 -12.00 4.77 16.07
CA ALA A 111 -11.26 4.47 14.85
C ALA A 111 -10.44 3.17 14.96
N VAL A 112 -9.72 2.97 16.06
CA VAL A 112 -8.91 1.76 16.31
C VAL A 112 -9.80 0.53 16.46
N ASN A 113 -10.91 0.63 17.19
CA ASN A 113 -11.88 -0.47 17.29
C ASN A 113 -12.54 -0.81 15.94
N TYR A 114 -12.72 0.18 15.07
CA TYR A 114 -13.30 -0.03 13.74
C TYR A 114 -12.30 -0.67 12.75
N LEU A 115 -11.03 -0.24 12.76
CA LEU A 115 -9.97 -0.79 11.91
C LEU A 115 -9.42 -2.14 12.39
N GLY A 116 -9.38 -2.33 13.71
CA GLY A 116 -8.65 -3.41 14.36
C GLY A 116 -7.15 -3.16 14.51
N GLU A 117 -6.53 -3.84 15.47
CA GLU A 117 -5.10 -3.72 15.81
C GLU A 117 -4.17 -4.02 14.61
N ARG A 118 -4.49 -5.03 13.80
CA ARG A 118 -3.64 -5.49 12.70
C ARG A 118 -3.44 -4.39 11.66
N MET A 119 -4.51 -3.69 11.31
CA MET A 119 -4.41 -2.59 10.34
C MET A 119 -3.63 -1.42 10.93
N VAL A 120 -3.85 -1.08 12.20
CA VAL A 120 -3.11 -0.01 12.88
C VAL A 120 -1.62 -0.28 12.93
N VAL A 121 -1.21 -1.52 13.24
CA VAL A 121 0.20 -1.95 13.21
C VAL A 121 0.77 -1.83 11.79
N GLY A 122 0.03 -2.29 10.78
CA GLY A 122 0.42 -2.16 9.37
C GLY A 122 0.63 -0.70 8.96
N LEU A 123 -0.23 0.22 9.43
CA LEU A 123 -0.08 1.65 9.18
C LEU A 123 1.16 2.23 9.84
N ALA A 124 1.45 1.85 11.09
CA ALA A 124 2.64 2.31 11.81
C ALA A 124 3.94 1.86 11.13
N ILE A 125 3.99 0.60 10.68
CA ILE A 125 5.13 0.05 9.94
C ILE A 125 5.27 0.72 8.58
N GLY A 126 4.16 0.84 7.84
CA GLY A 126 4.12 1.45 6.51
C GLY A 126 4.58 2.91 6.53
N ASP A 127 4.26 3.65 7.59
CA ASP A 127 4.71 5.02 7.76
C ASP A 127 6.23 5.11 7.94
N CYS A 128 6.82 4.23 8.74
CA CYS A 128 8.28 4.10 8.87
C CYS A 128 8.93 3.69 7.54
N ALA A 129 8.32 2.73 6.84
CA ALA A 129 8.82 2.22 5.57
C ALA A 129 8.71 3.25 4.43
N SER A 130 7.79 4.21 4.52
CA SER A 130 7.65 5.27 3.51
C SER A 130 8.95 6.07 3.32
N GLN A 131 9.77 6.23 4.36
CA GLN A 131 11.07 6.91 4.27
C GLN A 131 12.09 6.13 3.44
N LEU A 132 12.00 4.79 3.44
CA LEU A 132 12.81 3.93 2.58
C LEU A 132 12.35 3.99 1.13
N PHE A 133 11.03 3.93 0.92
CA PHE A 133 10.44 3.87 -0.42
C PHE A 133 10.37 5.21 -1.16
N GLN A 134 10.68 6.30 -0.47
CA GLN A 134 10.84 7.63 -1.07
C GLN A 134 12.23 7.83 -1.69
N LYS A 135 13.13 6.85 -1.73
CA LYS A 135 14.39 6.99 -2.48
C LYS A 135 14.17 6.65 -3.96
N PRO A 136 14.78 7.40 -4.90
CA PRO A 136 14.79 7.01 -6.31
C PRO A 136 15.52 5.68 -6.47
N MET A 137 15.02 4.83 -7.36
CA MET A 137 15.55 3.49 -7.57
C MET A 137 16.41 3.50 -8.83
N GLU A 138 17.65 3.92 -8.68
CA GLU A 138 18.63 3.95 -9.78
C GLU A 138 18.78 2.54 -10.36
N GLY A 139 18.53 2.39 -11.66
CA GLY A 139 18.54 1.11 -12.38
C GLY A 139 17.17 0.48 -12.65
N TYR A 140 16.11 0.92 -11.97
CA TYR A 140 14.73 0.43 -12.19
C TYR A 140 13.80 1.46 -12.87
N ASP A 141 14.35 2.60 -13.32
CA ASP A 141 13.62 3.74 -13.94
C ASP A 141 12.39 4.19 -13.11
N GLY A 142 12.48 4.03 -11.79
CA GLY A 142 11.42 4.35 -10.83
C GLY A 142 11.63 5.71 -10.20
N ALA A 143 10.68 6.62 -10.41
CA ALA A 143 10.65 7.90 -9.71
C ALA A 143 10.50 7.70 -8.19
N GLN A 144 10.93 8.69 -7.40
CA GLN A 144 10.74 8.71 -5.95
C GLN A 144 9.28 8.39 -5.58
N GLY A 145 9.08 7.40 -4.72
CA GLY A 145 7.75 6.98 -4.26
C GLY A 145 6.96 6.09 -5.23
N SER A 146 7.48 5.76 -6.42
CA SER A 146 6.81 4.87 -7.36
C SER A 146 6.62 3.46 -6.78
N LEU A 147 7.60 2.98 -6.01
CA LEU A 147 7.54 1.67 -5.36
C LEU A 147 6.45 1.64 -4.28
N TRP A 148 6.40 2.67 -3.44
CA TRP A 148 5.35 2.81 -2.43
C TRP A 148 3.96 2.85 -3.05
N GLN A 149 3.80 3.64 -4.12
CA GLN A 149 2.52 3.74 -4.81
C GLN A 149 2.12 2.40 -5.44
N HIS A 150 3.07 1.69 -6.04
CA HIS A 150 2.83 0.37 -6.62
C HIS A 150 2.39 -0.63 -5.55
N ASP A 151 3.16 -0.76 -4.47
CA ASP A 151 2.90 -1.68 -3.35
C ASP A 151 1.53 -1.42 -2.70
N LEU A 152 1.19 -0.16 -2.46
CA LEU A 152 -0.11 0.20 -1.91
C LEU A 152 -1.26 -0.10 -2.90
N LEU A 153 -1.07 0.17 -4.18
CA LEU A 153 -2.08 -0.13 -5.20
C LEU A 153 -2.30 -1.63 -5.32
N THR A 154 -1.25 -2.44 -5.28
CA THR A 154 -1.35 -3.91 -5.30
C THR A 154 -2.04 -4.43 -4.05
N ALA A 155 -1.69 -3.92 -2.86
CA ALA A 155 -2.35 -4.28 -1.60
C ALA A 155 -3.86 -3.97 -1.62
N ILE A 156 -4.25 -2.77 -2.08
CA ILE A 156 -5.66 -2.40 -2.23
C ILE A 156 -6.34 -3.30 -3.27
N ALA A 157 -5.71 -3.52 -4.43
CA ALA A 157 -6.28 -4.37 -5.47
C ALA A 157 -6.50 -5.80 -4.97
N SER A 158 -5.53 -6.40 -4.27
CA SER A 158 -5.65 -7.73 -3.67
C SER A 158 -6.81 -7.82 -2.68
N ARG A 159 -6.99 -6.79 -1.85
CA ARG A 159 -8.11 -6.70 -0.90
C ARG A 159 -9.47 -6.64 -1.61
N GLU A 160 -9.58 -5.85 -2.67
CA GLU A 160 -10.83 -5.72 -3.43
C GLU A 160 -11.12 -6.99 -4.24
N VAL A 161 -10.11 -7.62 -4.83
CA VAL A 161 -10.24 -8.89 -5.56
C VAL A 161 -10.69 -10.01 -4.63
N ALA A 162 -10.22 -10.02 -3.38
CA ALA A 162 -10.64 -11.01 -2.38
C ALA A 162 -12.16 -11.01 -2.12
N ALA A 163 -12.87 -9.90 -2.38
CA ALA A 163 -14.33 -9.85 -2.28
C ALA A 163 -15.07 -10.62 -3.38
N TYR A 164 -14.40 -10.92 -4.49
CA TYR A 164 -14.95 -11.64 -5.64
C TYR A 164 -14.47 -13.09 -5.73
N CYS A 165 -13.61 -13.54 -4.80
CA CYS A 165 -13.13 -14.92 -4.76
C CYS A 165 -14.24 -15.88 -4.32
N THR A 166 -14.27 -17.07 -4.94
CA THR A 166 -15.23 -18.14 -4.64
C THR A 166 -15.01 -18.73 -3.24
N GLU A 167 -13.75 -18.77 -2.80
CA GLU A 167 -13.40 -19.18 -1.43
C GLU A 167 -13.38 -17.95 -0.51
N PRO A 168 -13.91 -18.05 0.72
CA PRO A 168 -13.93 -16.93 1.66
C PRO A 168 -12.50 -16.62 2.13
N LEU A 169 -11.89 -15.62 1.49
CA LEU A 169 -10.58 -15.10 1.86
C LEU A 169 -10.76 -13.90 2.79
N ASN A 170 -9.99 -13.87 3.88
CA ASN A 170 -9.97 -12.70 4.76
C ASN A 170 -9.34 -11.52 4.00
N ARG A 171 -10.13 -10.46 3.81
CA ARG A 171 -9.74 -9.25 3.07
C ARG A 171 -8.51 -8.57 3.68
N ASP A 172 -8.41 -8.55 5.01
CA ASP A 172 -7.29 -7.93 5.70
C ASP A 172 -6.00 -8.72 5.50
N LEU A 173 -6.10 -10.05 5.39
CA LEU A 173 -4.96 -10.90 5.02
C LEU A 173 -4.51 -10.67 3.57
N ALA A 174 -5.48 -10.53 2.65
CA ALA A 174 -5.19 -10.27 1.23
C ALA A 174 -4.51 -8.92 1.00
N PHE A 175 -4.78 -7.92 1.83
CA PHE A 175 -4.10 -6.63 1.79
C PHE A 175 -2.61 -6.72 2.14
N THR A 176 -2.22 -7.70 2.96
CA THR A 176 -0.84 -7.87 3.46
C THR A 176 -0.04 -8.97 2.74
N ALA A 177 -0.65 -9.66 1.78
CA ALA A 177 -0.05 -10.76 1.02
C ALA A 177 0.80 -10.24 -0.14
#